data_AF-A0A7J5WLY0-F1
#
_entry.id   AF-A0A7J5WLY0-F1
#
_cell.length_a   1.000
_cell.length_b   1.000
_cell.length_c   1.000
_cell.angle_alpha   90.00
_cell.angle_beta   90.00
_cell.angle_gamma   90.00
#
_symmetry.space_group_name_H-M   'P 1'
#
loop_
_entity.id
_entity.type
_entity.pdbx_description
1 polymer ?
#
loop_
_entity_poly.entity_id
_entity_poly.type
_entity_poly.pdbx_seq_one_letter_code
_entity_poly.pdbx_strand_id
1 'polypeptide(L)'
;MITEMIGVNTGYLFGNYSYGNVLGTKWMGVPLLIGINWFVTVYCCLIIMEQLHRWVKSRFIKEDQPLPSEKFETLSVIVDGALLASFFDWLMEPIAVKLGYWQWASETIPVFNYVCWFLISVVLIIIARKLSFN
;
A
#
# COMPACT_ATOMS: atom_id res chain seq x y z
N MET A 1 -5.80 10.25 1.12
CA MET A 1 -6.42 11.36 1.89
C MET A 1 -7.91 11.15 2.07
N ILE A 2 -8.73 11.07 1.00
CA ILE A 2 -10.19 10.91 1.16
C ILE A 2 -10.56 9.61 1.88
N THR A 3 -9.94 8.48 1.53
CA THR A 3 -10.15 7.18 2.20
C THR A 3 -9.82 7.25 3.69
N GLU A 4 -8.66 7.82 4.03
CA GLU A 4 -8.24 8.07 5.41
C GLU A 4 -9.19 8.99 6.18
N MET A 5 -9.67 10.06 5.55
CA MET A 5 -10.61 11.00 6.19
C MET A 5 -11.93 10.30 6.50
N ILE A 6 -12.41 9.44 5.60
CA ILE A 6 -13.60 8.61 5.84
C ILE A 6 -13.30 7.66 7.01
N GLY A 7 -12.17 6.97 6.99
CA GLY A 7 -11.77 6.04 8.05
C GLY A 7 -11.72 6.69 9.43
N VAL A 8 -10.92 7.75 9.59
CA VAL A 8 -10.71 8.43 10.88
C VAL A 8 -12.00 9.08 11.41
N ASN A 9 -12.84 9.65 10.55
CA ASN A 9 -14.03 10.36 11.02
C ASN A 9 -15.26 9.45 11.21
N THR A 10 -15.29 8.27 10.59
CA THR A 10 -16.46 7.36 10.66
C THR A 10 -16.17 6.04 11.35
N GLY A 11 -14.90 5.61 11.43
CA GLY A 11 -14.50 4.28 11.87
C GLY A 11 -14.86 3.15 10.89
N TYR A 12 -15.53 3.47 9.76
CA TYR A 12 -15.99 2.44 8.81
C TYR A 12 -14.86 1.86 7.95
N LEU A 13 -13.79 2.62 7.74
CA LEU A 13 -12.58 2.15 7.08
C LEU A 13 -11.46 2.11 8.12
N PHE A 14 -10.64 1.06 8.07
CA PHE A 14 -9.48 0.83 8.95
C PHE A 14 -9.77 0.54 10.43
N GLY A 15 -10.91 1.00 10.95
CA GLY A 15 -11.31 0.86 12.35
C GLY A 15 -11.10 2.15 13.14
N ASN A 16 -11.14 2.06 14.47
CA ASN A 16 -11.07 3.23 15.35
C ASN A 16 -9.62 3.48 15.80
N TYR A 17 -9.02 4.54 15.27
CA TYR A 17 -7.70 5.03 15.65
C TYR A 17 -7.65 6.55 15.51
N SER A 18 -6.64 7.18 16.12
CA SER A 18 -6.41 8.61 16.00
C SER A 18 -4.94 8.91 15.75
N TYR A 19 -4.68 9.90 14.90
CA TYR A 19 -3.31 10.33 14.61
C TYR A 19 -2.73 11.18 15.74
N GLY A 20 -1.46 10.94 16.09
CA GLY A 20 -0.68 11.80 16.98
C GLY A 20 -0.20 13.08 16.28
N ASN A 21 0.52 13.95 17.00
CA ASN A 21 1.01 15.23 16.45
C ASN A 21 2.39 15.14 15.77
N VAL A 22 3.02 13.96 15.80
CA VAL A 22 4.39 13.74 15.31
C VAL A 22 4.52 13.97 13.80
N LEU A 23 3.46 13.67 13.04
CA LEU A 23 3.45 13.78 11.57
C LEU A 23 3.06 15.19 11.07
N GLY A 24 3.08 16.19 11.96
CA GLY A 24 2.86 17.59 11.60
C GLY A 24 1.38 17.92 11.32
N THR A 25 1.16 18.83 10.36
CA THR A 25 -0.14 19.44 10.11
C THR A 25 -1.18 18.42 9.65
N LYS A 26 -2.31 18.41 10.37
CA LYS A 26 -3.47 17.57 10.08
C LYS A 26 -4.51 18.34 9.28
N TRP A 27 -5.17 17.65 8.37
CA TRP A 27 -6.37 18.11 7.71
C TRP A 27 -7.51 17.12 8.01
N MET A 28 -8.58 17.60 8.65
CA MET A 28 -9.71 16.77 9.10
C MET A 28 -9.28 15.54 9.94
N GLY A 29 -8.30 15.73 10.83
CA GLY A 29 -7.78 14.67 11.70
C GLY A 29 -6.68 13.80 11.09
N VAL A 30 -6.43 13.90 9.77
CA VAL A 30 -5.44 13.09 9.05
C VAL A 30 -4.20 13.93 8.71
N PRO A 31 -2.98 13.52 9.10
CA PRO A 31 -1.74 14.20 8.70
C PRO A 31 -1.55 14.17 7.18
N LEU A 32 -1.18 15.31 6.58
CA LEU A 32 -0.95 15.39 5.13
C LEU A 32 0.18 14.45 4.66
N LEU A 33 1.17 14.23 5.52
CA LEU A 33 2.30 13.34 5.24
C LEU A 33 1.87 11.89 5.02
N ILE A 34 0.77 11.42 5.61
CA ILE A 34 0.33 10.03 5.42
C ILE A 34 -0.02 9.75 3.96
N GLY A 35 -0.75 10.67 3.31
CA GLY A 35 -1.11 10.48 1.91
C GLY A 35 0.11 10.42 1.00
N ILE A 36 1.12 11.26 1.26
CA ILE A 36 2.36 11.29 0.50
C ILE A 36 3.18 10.02 0.77
N ASN A 37 3.37 9.66 2.04
CA ASN A 37 4.13 8.47 2.45
C ASN A 37 3.55 7.21 1.84
N TRP A 38 2.22 7.05 1.90
CA TRP A 38 1.57 5.87 1.33
C TRP A 38 1.68 5.84 -0.19
N PHE A 39 1.48 6.97 -0.86
CA PHE A 39 1.65 7.06 -2.31
C PHE A 39 3.07 6.66 -2.75
N VAL A 40 4.10 7.22 -2.11
CA VAL A 40 5.51 6.88 -2.39
C VAL A 40 5.79 5.41 -2.11
N THR A 41 5.30 4.88 -0.98
CA THR A 41 5.47 3.47 -0.60
C THR A 41 4.89 2.54 -1.66
N VAL A 42 3.65 2.77 -2.08
CA VAL A 42 2.98 1.95 -3.11
C VAL A 42 3.72 2.05 -4.44
N TYR A 43 4.18 3.25 -4.83
CA TYR A 43 4.96 3.44 -6.05
C TYR A 43 6.29 2.67 -6.00
N CYS A 44 7.03 2.75 -4.89
CA CYS A 44 8.25 1.97 -4.72
C CYS A 44 7.99 0.46 -4.78
N CYS A 45 6.92 -0.03 -4.12
CA CYS A 45 6.54 -1.44 -4.16
C CYS A 45 6.22 -1.92 -5.59
N LEU A 46 5.54 -1.09 -6.39
CA LEU A 46 5.30 -1.37 -7.80
C LEU A 46 6.62 -1.54 -8.57
N ILE A 47 7.52 -0.56 -8.48
CA ILE A 47 8.80 -0.59 -9.22
C ILE A 47 9.66 -1.80 -8.80
N ILE A 48 9.70 -2.11 -7.49
CA ILE A 48 10.39 -3.29 -6.97
C ILE A 48 9.79 -4.56 -7.58
N MET A 49 8.46 -4.69 -7.61
CA MET A 49 7.81 -5.88 -8.13
C MET A 49 7.95 -6.03 -9.64
N GLU A 50 7.90 -4.94 -10.40
CA GLU A 50 8.22 -4.96 -11.82
C GLU A 50 9.66 -5.41 -12.08
N GLN A 51 10.63 -4.90 -11.32
CA GLN A 51 12.02 -5.30 -11.44
C GLN A 51 12.22 -6.76 -11.06
N LEU A 52 11.56 -7.23 -9.99
CA LEU A 52 11.61 -8.62 -9.57
C LEU A 52 11.02 -9.55 -10.62
N HIS A 53 9.86 -9.23 -11.19
CA HIS A 53 9.24 -10.02 -12.25
C HIS A 53 10.14 -10.12 -13.48
N ARG A 54 10.74 -9.00 -13.92
CA ARG A 54 11.71 -8.99 -15.03
C ARG A 54 12.94 -9.84 -14.72
N TRP A 55 13.45 -9.78 -13.51
CA TRP A 55 14.61 -10.58 -13.07
C TRP A 55 14.29 -12.08 -13.00
N VAL A 56 13.13 -12.45 -12.45
CA VAL A 56 12.66 -13.86 -12.42
C VAL A 56 12.53 -14.39 -13.84
N LYS A 57 11.91 -13.62 -14.73
CA LYS A 57 11.73 -13.96 -16.14
C LYS A 57 13.07 -14.19 -16.83
N SER A 58 14.03 -13.27 -16.69
CA SER A 58 15.35 -13.42 -17.33
C SER A 58 16.17 -14.58 -16.74
N ARG A 59 15.94 -14.96 -15.48
CA ARG A 59 16.72 -16.03 -14.82
C ARG A 59 16.17 -17.43 -15.06
N PHE A 60 14.85 -17.57 -15.15
CA PHE A 60 14.16 -18.86 -15.10
C PHE A 60 13.38 -19.21 -16.38
N ILE A 61 12.94 -18.22 -17.16
CA ILE A 61 12.21 -18.48 -18.41
C ILE A 61 13.23 -18.53 -19.56
N LYS A 62 13.47 -19.74 -20.08
CA LYS A 62 14.33 -19.96 -21.25
C LYS A 62 13.61 -19.52 -22.52
N GLU A 63 14.38 -19.18 -23.55
CA GLU A 63 13.90 -18.68 -24.85
C GLU A 63 12.87 -19.60 -25.52
N ASP A 64 12.97 -20.91 -25.30
CA ASP A 64 12.08 -21.93 -25.88
C ASP A 64 10.77 -22.15 -25.09
N GLN A 65 10.59 -21.51 -23.93
CA GLN A 65 9.38 -21.68 -23.12
C GLN A 65 8.31 -20.63 -23.46
N PRO A 66 7.02 -21.03 -23.46
CA PRO A 66 5.94 -20.09 -23.69
C PRO A 66 5.91 -19.03 -22.58
N LEU A 67 5.96 -17.76 -22.98
CA LEU A 67 5.83 -16.65 -22.03
C LEU A 67 4.43 -16.63 -21.39
N PRO A 68 4.31 -16.20 -20.13
CA PRO A 68 3.01 -15.90 -19.53
C PRO A 68 2.25 -14.87 -20.36
N SER A 69 0.91 -14.96 -20.34
CA SER A 69 0.07 -13.93 -20.95
C SER A 69 0.35 -12.56 -20.32
N GLU A 70 0.44 -11.51 -21.14
CA GLU A 70 0.63 -10.13 -20.69
C GLU A 70 -0.39 -9.69 -19.62
N LYS A 71 -1.64 -10.17 -19.75
CA LYS A 71 -2.71 -9.90 -18.77
C LYS A 71 -2.41 -10.56 -17.43
N PHE A 72 -1.88 -11.79 -17.45
CA PHE A 72 -1.51 -12.51 -16.25
C PHE A 72 -0.30 -11.87 -15.57
N GLU A 73 0.73 -11.51 -16.33
CA GLU A 73 1.91 -10.79 -15.81
C GLU A 73 1.50 -9.44 -15.18
N THR A 74 0.62 -8.70 -15.86
CA THR A 74 0.08 -7.45 -15.34
C THR A 74 -0.70 -7.66 -14.04
N LEU A 75 -1.57 -8.66 -13.98
CA LEU A 75 -2.32 -8.99 -12.78
C LEU A 75 -1.40 -9.39 -11.61
N SER A 76 -0.38 -10.22 -11.88
CA SER A 76 0.60 -10.65 -10.87
C SER A 76 1.31 -9.44 -10.27
N VAL A 77 1.88 -8.56 -11.11
CA VAL A 77 2.57 -7.35 -10.65
C VAL A 77 1.66 -6.45 -9.79
N ILE A 78 0.38 -6.30 -10.16
CA ILE A 78 -0.57 -5.50 -9.39
C ILE A 78 -0.81 -6.12 -8.02
N VAL A 79 -1.10 -7.42 -7.98
CA VAL A 79 -1.40 -8.14 -6.74
C VAL A 79 -0.16 -8.20 -5.84
N ASP A 80 0.99 -8.60 -6.37
CA ASP A 80 2.24 -8.75 -5.63
C ASP A 80 2.74 -7.40 -5.11
N GLY A 81 2.60 -6.32 -5.90
CA GLY A 81 2.92 -4.96 -5.48
C GLY A 81 2.03 -4.49 -4.32
N ALA A 82 0.73 -4.76 -4.39
CA ALA A 82 -0.21 -4.42 -3.32
C ALA A 82 0.03 -5.26 -2.06
N LEU A 83 0.35 -6.55 -2.21
CA LEU A 83 0.73 -7.43 -1.10
C LEU A 83 1.99 -6.94 -0.41
N LEU A 84 3.01 -6.52 -1.17
CA LEU A 84 4.24 -5.97 -0.61
C LEU A 84 3.98 -4.68 0.18
N ALA A 85 3.14 -3.78 -0.33
CA ALA A 85 2.77 -2.55 0.37
C ALA A 85 2.00 -2.85 1.67
N SER A 86 1.03 -3.76 1.65
CA SER A 86 0.30 -4.18 2.85
C SER A 86 1.18 -4.93 3.86
N PHE A 87 2.14 -5.71 3.39
CA PHE A 87 3.12 -6.37 4.25
C PHE A 87 4.04 -5.34 4.93
N PHE A 88 4.45 -4.31 4.21
CA PHE A 88 5.20 -3.21 4.78
C PHE A 88 4.38 -2.45 5.84
N ASP A 89 3.10 -2.18 5.60
CA ASP A 89 2.20 -1.59 6.60
C ASP A 89 2.12 -2.43 7.88
N TRP A 90 1.93 -3.74 7.73
CA TRP A 90 1.90 -4.67 8.85
C TRP A 90 3.20 -4.67 9.66
N LEU A 91 4.35 -4.59 9.00
CA LEU A 91 5.66 -4.47 9.65
C LEU A 91 5.83 -3.13 10.39
N MET A 92 5.33 -2.05 9.79
CA MET A 92 5.49 -0.69 10.31
C MET A 92 4.59 -0.40 11.50
N GLU A 93 3.44 -1.07 11.62
CA GLU A 93 2.43 -0.79 12.64
C GLU A 93 2.98 -0.75 14.09
N PRO A 94 3.69 -1.79 14.59
CA PRO A 94 4.24 -1.76 15.95
C PRO A 94 5.21 -0.60 16.19
N ILE A 95 5.92 -0.16 15.14
CA ILE A 95 6.87 0.94 15.19
C ILE A 95 6.11 2.27 15.20
N ALA A 96 5.10 2.43 14.35
CA ALA A 96 4.28 3.63 14.24
C ALA A 96 3.54 3.93 15.56
N VAL A 97 2.98 2.92 16.22
CA VAL A 97 2.35 3.06 17.54
C VAL A 97 3.38 3.49 18.59
N LYS A 98 4.57 2.86 18.63
CA LYS A 98 5.65 3.22 19.57
C LYS A 98 6.19 4.64 19.35
N LEU A 99 6.25 5.09 18.09
CA LEU A 99 6.69 6.43 17.72
C LEU A 99 5.57 7.48 17.87
N GLY A 100 4.36 7.08 18.26
CA GLY A 100 3.23 7.99 18.46
C GLY A 100 2.69 8.60 17.16
N TYR A 101 2.84 7.89 16.04
CA TYR A 101 2.27 8.34 14.75
C TYR A 101 0.75 8.26 14.79
N TRP A 102 0.21 7.16 15.32
CA TRP A 102 -1.20 6.98 15.63
C TRP A 102 -1.39 6.04 16.82
N GLN A 103 -2.59 6.05 17.37
CA GLN A 103 -3.00 5.20 18.49
C GLN A 103 -4.34 4.55 18.17
N TRP A 104 -4.38 3.23 18.34
CA TRP A 104 -5.60 2.43 18.18
C TRP A 104 -6.47 2.54 19.43
N ALA A 105 -7.80 2.59 19.25
CA ALA A 105 -8.75 2.61 20.36
C ALA A 105 -8.86 1.23 21.04
N SER A 106 -8.61 0.15 20.29
CA SER A 106 -8.52 -1.22 20.78
C SER A 106 -7.07 -1.65 20.94
N GLU A 107 -6.81 -2.62 21.84
CA GLU A 107 -5.48 -3.21 22.03
C GLU A 107 -5.00 -4.00 20.79
N THR A 108 -5.94 -4.47 19.98
CA THR A 108 -5.68 -5.23 18.77
C THR A 108 -5.93 -4.40 17.51
N ILE A 109 -5.05 -4.52 16.53
CA ILE A 109 -5.19 -3.90 15.22
C ILE A 109 -6.19 -4.70 14.38
N PRO A 110 -7.25 -4.09 13.82
CA PRO A 110 -8.24 -4.81 13.02
C PRO A 110 -7.63 -5.37 11.73
N VAL A 111 -7.89 -6.65 11.42
CA VAL A 111 -7.47 -7.25 10.13
C VAL A 111 -8.04 -6.48 8.93
N PHE A 112 -9.22 -5.90 9.10
CA PHE A 112 -9.88 -5.08 8.08
C PHE A 112 -9.04 -3.87 7.65
N ASN A 113 -8.18 -3.33 8.51
CA ASN A 113 -7.21 -2.28 8.16
C ASN A 113 -6.32 -2.70 6.98
N TYR A 114 -5.70 -3.88 7.09
CA TYR A 114 -4.80 -4.39 6.07
C TYR A 114 -5.53 -4.72 4.77
N VAL A 115 -6.79 -5.16 4.85
CA VAL A 115 -7.65 -5.36 3.68
C VAL A 115 -7.93 -4.03 2.97
N CYS A 116 -8.25 -2.97 3.72
CA CYS A 116 -8.44 -1.64 3.14
C CYS A 116 -7.16 -1.14 2.46
N TRP A 117 -6.00 -1.25 3.12
CA TRP A 117 -4.72 -0.84 2.54
C TRP A 117 -4.32 -1.65 1.32
N PHE A 118 -4.63 -2.95 1.29
CA PHE A 118 -4.44 -3.79 0.11
C PHE A 118 -5.28 -3.29 -1.07
N LEU A 119 -6.59 -3.09 -0.86
CA LEU A 119 -7.49 -2.62 -1.93
C LEU A 119 -7.11 -1.23 -2.44
N ILE A 120 -6.72 -0.32 -1.54
CA ILE A 120 -6.23 1.02 -1.90
C ILE A 120 -4.95 0.90 -2.72
N SER A 121 -4.01 0.04 -2.32
CA SER A 121 -2.76 -0.20 -3.07
C SER A 121 -3.03 -0.73 -4.47
N VAL A 122 -3.97 -1.68 -4.62
CA VAL A 122 -4.39 -2.18 -5.95
C VAL A 122 -4.86 -1.03 -6.84
N VAL A 123 -5.75 -0.17 -6.33
CA VAL A 123 -6.27 0.98 -7.08
C VAL A 123 -5.15 1.95 -7.45
N LEU A 124 -4.27 2.29 -6.50
CA LEU A 124 -3.15 3.20 -6.73
C LEU A 124 -2.15 2.65 -7.75
N ILE A 125 -1.85 1.35 -7.72
CA ILE A 125 -0.97 0.70 -8.70
C ILE A 125 -1.61 0.74 -10.09
N ILE A 126 -2.90 0.42 -10.21
CA ILE A 126 -3.62 0.51 -11.49
C ILE A 126 -3.55 1.93 -12.05
N ILE A 127 -3.76 2.94 -11.21
CA ILE A 127 -3.64 4.35 -11.60
C ILE A 127 -2.21 4.67 -12.02
N ALA A 128 -1.20 4.32 -11.21
CA ALA A 128 0.20 4.59 -11.49
C ALA A 128 0.64 3.95 -12.82
N ARG A 129 0.21 2.73 -13.11
CA ARG A 129 0.51 2.05 -14.39
C ARG A 129 -0.19 2.68 -15.59
N LYS A 130 -1.40 3.24 -15.41
CA LYS A 130 -2.09 4.00 -16.47
C LYS A 130 -1.49 5.39 -16.71
N LEU A 131 -0.94 6.00 -15.65
CA LEU A 131 -0.30 7.31 -15.69
C LEU A 131 1.18 7.23 -16.07
N SER A 132 1.79 6.06 -15.99
CA SER A 132 3.14 5.81 -16.51
C SER A 132 3.16 6.24 -17.98
N PHE A 133 3.74 7.41 -18.20
CA PHE A 133 3.98 8.02 -19.50
C PHE A 133 4.74 7.03 -20.38
N ASN A 134 4.02 6.36 -21.27
CA ASN A 134 4.61 5.62 -22.39
C ASN A 134 5.13 6.63 -23.42
#